data_AF-A0A455BI09-F1
#
_entry.id   AF-A0A455BI09-F1
#
_cell.length_a   1.000
_cell.length_b   1.000
_cell.length_c   1.000
_cell.angle_alpha   90.00
_cell.angle_beta   90.00
_cell.angle_gamma   90.00
#
_symmetry.space_group_name_H-M   'P 1'
#
loop_
_entity.id
_entity.type
_entity.pdbx_description
1 polymer ?
#
loop_
_entity_poly.entity_id
_entity_poly.type
_entity_poly.pdbx_seq_one_letter_code
_entity_poly.pdbx_strand_id
1 'polypeptide(L)'
;MATGDRSSRRLPQVAEPGVEGEPHLPTGRELTETNRFAYAALCGISLSQLFPEPEQRSFCTDFVAGLVKWLDLSEAVLPTMTAFASGLGGEGADTFAQILLKDPSLKDDPLVITQDLLSFSLKDGELIS
;
A
#
# COMPACT_ATOMS: atom_id res chain seq x y z
N MET A 1 6.35 -65.65 5.47
CA MET A 1 7.34 -64.55 5.50
C MET A 1 7.26 -63.80 4.17
N ALA A 2 7.38 -62.47 4.23
CA ALA A 2 7.48 -61.49 3.14
C ALA A 2 6.24 -61.24 2.25
N THR A 3 5.37 -60.35 2.76
CA THR A 3 4.51 -59.42 2.01
C THR A 3 5.35 -58.45 1.16
N GLY A 4 4.86 -58.06 -0.02
CA GLY A 4 5.51 -57.05 -0.87
C GLY A 4 4.53 -56.48 -1.89
N ASP A 5 3.56 -55.73 -1.36
CA ASP A 5 2.51 -54.98 -2.05
C ASP A 5 3.07 -54.09 -3.18
N ARG A 6 2.69 -54.40 -4.43
CA ARG A 6 2.97 -53.56 -5.61
C ARG A 6 1.94 -52.42 -5.63
N SER A 7 2.09 -51.51 -4.67
CA SER A 7 1.28 -50.32 -4.54
C SER A 7 1.50 -49.38 -5.74
N SER A 8 0.38 -49.05 -6.37
CA SER A 8 0.16 -48.04 -7.39
C SER A 8 1.13 -46.87 -7.35
N ARG A 9 1.75 -46.62 -8.49
CA ARG A 9 2.56 -45.44 -8.80
C ARG A 9 1.65 -44.20 -8.75
N ARG A 10 1.39 -43.68 -7.55
CA ARG A 10 0.79 -42.35 -7.37
C ARG A 10 1.79 -41.34 -7.90
N LEU A 11 1.42 -40.71 -9.01
CA LEU A 11 2.02 -39.47 -9.47
C LEU A 11 2.03 -38.46 -8.31
N PRO A 12 3.10 -37.66 -8.14
CA PRO A 12 3.05 -36.50 -7.26
C PRO A 12 1.83 -35.68 -7.66
N GLN A 13 0.92 -35.48 -6.73
CA GLN A 13 -0.14 -34.50 -6.87
C GLN A 13 0.55 -33.19 -7.22
N VAL A 14 0.30 -32.72 -8.44
CA VAL A 14 0.56 -31.33 -8.82
C VAL A 14 -0.06 -30.51 -7.70
N ALA A 15 0.79 -29.73 -7.03
CA ALA A 15 0.35 -28.77 -6.03
C ALA A 15 -0.82 -27.99 -6.63
N GLU A 16 -1.92 -27.99 -5.90
CA GLU A 16 -3.08 -27.15 -6.15
C GLU A 16 -2.57 -25.78 -6.64
N PRO A 17 -3.04 -25.27 -7.80
CA PRO A 17 -2.74 -23.90 -8.15
C PRO A 17 -3.21 -23.06 -6.96
N GLY A 18 -2.26 -22.30 -6.41
CA GLY A 18 -2.46 -21.53 -5.20
C GLY A 18 -3.82 -20.85 -5.28
N VAL A 19 -4.55 -20.94 -4.18
CA VAL A 19 -5.68 -20.05 -3.90
C VAL A 19 -5.21 -18.67 -4.36
N GLU A 20 -5.69 -18.24 -5.52
CA GLU A 20 -5.71 -16.83 -5.88
C GLU A 20 -6.55 -16.26 -4.75
N GLY A 21 -5.86 -15.80 -3.71
CA GLY A 21 -6.50 -15.10 -2.62
C GLY A 21 -7.37 -14.07 -3.30
N GLU A 22 -8.66 -14.06 -2.96
CA GLU A 22 -9.53 -12.95 -3.36
C GLU A 22 -8.73 -11.66 -3.23
N PRO A 23 -8.79 -10.73 -4.19
CA PRO A 23 -8.02 -9.50 -4.12
C PRO A 23 -8.40 -8.83 -2.79
N HIS A 24 -7.58 -9.08 -1.77
CA HIS A 24 -7.81 -8.57 -0.44
C HIS A 24 -7.80 -7.07 -0.66
N LEU A 25 -8.94 -6.43 -0.35
CA LEU A 25 -9.05 -5.01 -0.54
C LEU A 25 -7.89 -4.39 0.23
N PRO A 26 -7.12 -3.48 -0.40
CA PRO A 26 -6.01 -2.85 0.28
C PRO A 26 -6.50 -2.26 1.59
N THR A 27 -5.81 -2.54 2.70
CA THR A 27 -6.30 -2.16 4.04
C THR A 27 -6.49 -0.65 4.14
N GLY A 28 -5.75 0.14 3.34
CA GLY A 28 -5.98 1.56 3.19
C GLY A 28 -7.39 1.93 2.74
N ARG A 29 -8.12 1.08 1.99
CA ARG A 29 -9.51 1.31 1.59
C ARG A 29 -10.53 1.06 2.69
N GLU A 30 -10.19 0.22 3.67
CA GLU A 30 -11.07 -0.10 4.79
C GLU A 30 -11.12 1.03 5.83
N LEU A 31 -10.15 1.95 5.77
CA LEU A 31 -10.07 3.12 6.63
C LEU A 31 -11.21 4.12 6.35
N THR A 32 -11.57 4.92 7.36
CA THR A 32 -12.47 6.07 7.18
C THR A 32 -11.90 7.08 6.19
N GLU A 33 -12.75 7.87 5.53
CA GLU A 33 -12.31 8.88 4.54
C GLU A 33 -11.25 9.83 5.11
N THR A 34 -11.42 10.27 6.36
CA THR A 34 -10.44 11.10 7.10
C THR A 34 -9.07 10.43 7.19
N ASN A 35 -9.04 9.14 7.49
CA ASN A 35 -7.80 8.39 7.62
C ASN A 35 -7.18 8.07 6.26
N ARG A 36 -7.98 7.81 5.22
CA ARG A 36 -7.48 7.66 3.86
C ARG A 36 -6.79 8.94 3.40
N PHE A 37 -7.41 10.08 3.69
CA PHE A 37 -6.79 11.38 3.43
C PHE A 37 -5.50 11.56 4.23
N ALA A 38 -5.51 11.27 5.54
CA ALA A 38 -4.32 11.38 6.38
C ALA A 38 -3.20 10.45 5.91
N TYR A 39 -3.53 9.25 5.44
CA TYR A 39 -2.58 8.29 4.89
C TYR A 39 -1.96 8.83 3.59
N ALA A 40 -2.77 9.28 2.63
CA ALA A 40 -2.27 9.88 1.39
C ALA A 40 -1.40 11.12 1.66
N ALA A 41 -1.82 11.98 2.60
CA ALA A 41 -1.09 13.18 2.97
C ALA A 41 0.26 12.86 3.62
N LEU A 42 0.28 11.93 4.58
CA LEU A 42 1.51 11.48 5.23
C LEU A 42 2.48 10.89 4.20
N CYS A 43 1.98 10.04 3.30
CA CYS A 43 2.79 9.45 2.25
C CYS A 43 3.38 10.50 1.31
N GLY A 44 2.57 11.45 0.82
CA GLY A 44 3.04 12.54 -0.04
C GLY A 44 4.11 13.40 0.64
N ILE A 45 3.91 13.76 1.91
CA ILE A 45 4.91 14.52 2.68
C ILE A 45 6.20 13.70 2.82
N SER A 46 6.11 12.43 3.23
CA SER A 46 7.28 11.57 3.38
C SER A 46 8.05 11.40 2.06
N LEU A 47 7.36 11.25 0.93
CA LEU A 47 7.99 11.19 -0.39
C LEU A 47 8.77 12.45 -0.73
N SER A 48 8.19 13.63 -0.44
CA SER A 48 8.89 14.91 -0.68
C SER A 48 10.17 15.07 0.15
N GLN A 49 10.23 14.44 1.34
CA GLN A 49 11.40 14.46 2.22
C GLN A 49 12.43 13.40 1.81
N LEU A 50 11.99 12.24 1.32
CA LEU A 50 12.85 11.17 0.82
C LEU A 50 13.47 11.50 -0.54
N PHE A 51 12.77 12.25 -1.37
CA PHE A 51 13.17 12.62 -2.73
C PHE A 51 13.08 14.15 -2.94
N PRO A 52 13.95 14.94 -2.28
CA PRO A 52 13.91 16.41 -2.38
C PRO A 52 14.35 16.93 -3.75
N GLU A 53 15.09 16.13 -4.52
CA GLU A 53 15.59 16.44 -5.85
C GLU A 53 14.46 16.76 -6.84
N PRO A 54 14.55 17.87 -7.59
CA PRO A 54 13.52 18.29 -8.54
C PRO A 54 13.27 17.27 -9.65
N GLU A 55 14.27 16.47 -10.02
CA GLU A 55 14.16 15.40 -11.01
C GLU A 55 13.19 14.30 -10.56
N GLN A 56 13.14 14.03 -9.26
CA GLN A 56 12.30 12.99 -8.66
C GLN A 56 10.90 13.49 -8.27
N ARG A 57 10.65 14.81 -8.35
CA ARG A 57 9.33 15.37 -8.00
C ARG A 57 8.22 14.87 -8.90
N SER A 58 8.50 14.66 -10.19
CA SER A 58 7.53 14.09 -11.14
C SER A 58 7.05 12.71 -10.67
N PHE A 59 7.99 11.86 -10.28
CA PHE A 59 7.72 10.56 -9.67
C PHE A 59 6.87 10.68 -8.40
N CYS A 60 7.23 11.58 -7.47
CA CYS A 60 6.45 11.78 -6.24
C CYS A 60 4.99 12.19 -6.54
N THR A 61 4.79 13.09 -7.49
CA THR A 61 3.44 13.54 -7.87
C THR A 61 2.63 12.45 -8.55
N ASP A 62 3.24 11.66 -9.43
CA ASP A 62 2.59 10.55 -10.12
C ASP A 62 2.25 9.39 -9.16
N PHE A 63 3.17 9.09 -8.24
CA PHE A 63 2.98 8.09 -7.19
C PHE A 63 1.78 8.46 -6.31
N VAL A 64 1.72 9.71 -5.85
CA VAL A 64 0.64 10.19 -4.99
C VAL A 64 -0.69 10.24 -5.74
N ALA A 65 -0.70 10.59 -7.03
CA ALA A 65 -1.90 10.51 -7.85
C ALA A 65 -2.42 9.06 -7.99
N GLY A 66 -1.51 8.10 -8.12
CA GLY A 66 -1.82 6.67 -8.07
C GLY A 66 -2.38 6.26 -6.71
N LEU A 67 -1.78 6.73 -5.62
CA LEU A 67 -2.20 6.42 -4.26
C LEU A 67 -3.59 6.96 -3.94
N VAL A 68 -3.94 8.17 -4.40
CA VAL A 68 -5.29 8.75 -4.23
C VAL A 68 -6.35 7.86 -4.90
N LYS A 69 -6.07 7.36 -6.10
CA LYS A 69 -6.95 6.40 -6.79
C LYS A 69 -6.99 5.06 -6.09
N TRP A 70 -5.84 4.59 -5.59
CA TRP A 70 -5.74 3.35 -4.84
C TRP A 70 -6.57 3.40 -3.56
N LEU A 71 -6.57 4.52 -2.85
CA LEU A 71 -7.31 4.72 -1.59
C LEU A 71 -8.77 5.16 -1.80
N ASP A 72 -9.28 5.15 -3.03
CA ASP A 72 -10.65 5.58 -3.34
C ASP A 72 -10.98 6.94 -2.73
N LEU A 73 -10.06 7.89 -2.92
CA LEU A 73 -10.20 9.29 -2.52
C LEU A 73 -10.73 10.12 -3.69
N SER A 74 -11.48 11.17 -3.37
CA SER A 74 -12.01 12.10 -4.36
C SER A 74 -10.89 12.76 -5.16
N GLU A 75 -11.04 12.88 -6.48
CA GLU A 75 -10.08 13.59 -7.34
C GLU A 75 -9.89 15.06 -6.91
N ALA A 76 -10.85 15.64 -6.18
CA ALA A 76 -10.75 16.97 -5.61
C ALA A 76 -9.55 17.14 -4.65
N VAL A 77 -9.05 16.04 -4.06
CA VAL A 77 -7.88 16.09 -3.16
C VAL A 77 -6.54 16.03 -3.90
N LEU A 78 -6.54 15.68 -5.19
CA LEU A 78 -5.30 15.54 -5.98
C LEU A 78 -4.40 16.79 -5.96
N PRO A 79 -4.91 18.04 -6.10
CA PRO A 79 -4.07 19.23 -6.05
C PRO A 79 -3.38 19.38 -4.69
N THR A 80 -4.10 19.11 -3.60
CA THR A 80 -3.57 19.13 -2.24
C THR A 80 -2.49 18.06 -2.05
N MET A 81 -2.74 16.85 -2.52
CA MET A 81 -1.81 15.73 -2.40
C MET A 81 -0.54 15.93 -3.25
N THR A 82 -0.69 16.51 -4.44
CA THR A 82 0.43 16.91 -5.31
C THR A 82 1.29 18.01 -4.66
N ALA A 83 0.65 18.96 -3.96
CA ALA A 83 1.34 19.99 -3.20
C ALA A 83 2.18 19.37 -2.07
N PHE A 84 1.62 18.41 -1.32
CA PHE A 84 2.36 17.64 -0.31
C PHE A 84 3.55 16.90 -0.91
N ALA A 85 3.35 16.19 -2.03
CA ALA A 85 4.41 15.48 -2.75
C ALA A 85 5.52 16.41 -3.28
N SER A 86 5.19 17.68 -3.52
CA SER A 86 6.14 18.72 -3.97
C SER A 86 6.88 19.40 -2.81
N GLY A 87 6.60 19.02 -1.56
CA GLY A 87 7.24 19.56 -0.35
C GLY A 87 6.50 20.70 0.33
N LEU A 88 5.28 21.04 -0.12
CA LEU A 88 4.44 22.04 0.56
C LEU A 88 3.62 21.38 1.66
N GLY A 89 3.70 21.86 2.90
CA GLY A 89 2.88 21.34 4.01
C GLY A 89 3.51 20.22 4.83
N GLY A 90 4.85 20.09 4.79
CA GLY A 90 5.59 19.09 5.56
C GLY A 90 5.38 19.17 7.08
N GLU A 91 4.98 20.33 7.59
CA GLU A 91 4.68 20.59 9.01
C GLU A 91 3.47 19.77 9.52
N GLY A 92 2.64 19.26 8.62
CA GLY A 92 1.45 18.47 8.96
C GLY A 92 1.71 16.98 9.21
N ALA A 93 2.92 16.46 8.92
CA ALA A 93 3.19 15.01 8.97
C ALA A 93 2.83 14.38 10.31
N ASP A 94 3.28 14.98 11.41
CA ASP A 94 3.00 14.47 12.76
C ASP A 94 1.50 14.46 13.07
N THR A 95 0.76 15.44 12.56
CA THR A 95 -0.70 15.50 12.75
C THR A 95 -1.39 14.36 12.01
N PHE A 96 -0.99 14.08 10.76
CA PHE A 96 -1.55 12.98 9.98
C PHE A 96 -1.20 11.62 10.60
N ALA A 97 0.03 11.43 11.07
CA ALA A 97 0.42 10.22 11.80
C ALA A 97 -0.45 10.03 13.06
N GLN A 98 -0.70 11.08 13.82
CA GLN A 98 -1.56 11.01 15.02
C GLN A 98 -3.03 10.77 14.70
N ILE A 99 -3.54 11.23 13.55
CA ILE A 99 -4.89 10.90 13.09
C ILE A 99 -4.99 9.39 12.80
N LEU A 100 -4.02 8.84 12.08
CA LEU A 100 -3.97 7.42 11.74
C LEU A 100 -3.84 6.53 13.00
N LEU A 101 -2.96 6.89 13.94
CA LEU A 101 -2.76 6.13 15.18
C LEU A 101 -3.97 6.12 16.12
N LYS A 102 -4.90 7.07 15.95
CA LYS A 102 -6.16 7.10 16.72
C LYS A 102 -7.20 6.15 16.15
N ASP A 103 -7.03 5.67 14.93
CA ASP A 103 -7.98 4.74 14.34
C ASP A 103 -7.82 3.36 14.98
N PRO A 104 -8.90 2.75 15.50
CA PRO A 104 -8.83 1.44 16.12
C PRO A 104 -8.37 0.35 15.14
N SER A 105 -8.63 0.49 13.85
CA SER A 105 -8.20 -0.46 12.81
C SER A 105 -6.68 -0.47 12.60
N LEU A 106 -6.01 0.62 12.96
CA LEU A 106 -4.54 0.78 12.85
C LEU A 106 -3.82 0.66 14.18
N LYS A 107 -4.57 0.77 15.29
CA LYS A 107 -4.04 0.70 16.65
C LYS A 107 -3.51 -0.69 17.00
N ASP A 108 -4.11 -1.73 16.43
CA ASP A 108 -3.71 -3.12 16.69
C ASP A 108 -2.48 -3.53 15.87
N ASP A 109 -2.32 -3.03 14.64
CA ASP A 109 -1.11 -3.21 13.83
C ASP A 109 -0.87 -2.06 12.83
N PRO A 110 -0.02 -1.07 13.16
CA PRO A 110 0.30 0.02 12.23
C PRO A 110 1.18 -0.42 11.05
N LEU A 111 1.78 -1.63 11.10
CA LEU A 111 2.58 -2.16 9.98
C LEU A 111 1.72 -2.46 8.76
N VAL A 112 0.41 -2.62 8.95
CA VAL A 112 -0.53 -2.90 7.86
C VAL A 112 -0.54 -1.77 6.83
N ILE A 113 -0.37 -0.50 7.23
CA ILE A 113 -0.23 0.62 6.28
C ILE A 113 1.03 0.48 5.44
N THR A 114 2.14 0.06 6.05
CA THR A 114 3.40 -0.13 5.32
C THR A 114 3.28 -1.30 4.34
N GLN A 115 2.63 -2.39 4.74
CA GLN A 115 2.35 -3.52 3.85
C GLN A 115 1.41 -3.13 2.71
N ASP A 116 0.40 -2.31 2.98
CA ASP A 116 -0.51 -1.78 1.96
C ASP A 116 0.23 -0.88 0.97
N LEU A 117 1.12 -0.03 1.46
CA LEU A 117 1.97 0.83 0.63
C LEU A 117 2.91 0.01 -0.26
N LEU A 118 3.52 -1.04 0.31
CA LEU A 118 4.37 -1.96 -0.45
C LEU A 118 3.58 -2.70 -1.52
N SER A 119 2.37 -3.15 -1.19
CA SER A 119 1.46 -3.82 -2.13
C SER A 119 1.02 -2.89 -3.26
N PHE A 120 0.79 -1.61 -2.97
CA PHE A 120 0.54 -0.58 -3.97
C PHE A 120 1.77 -0.29 -4.85
N SER A 121 2.95 -0.18 -4.23
CA SER A 121 4.20 0.17 -4.92
C SER A 121 4.75 -0.97 -5.77
N LEU A 122 4.35 -2.21 -5.48
CA LEU A 122 4.68 -3.41 -6.24
C LEU A 122 3.58 -3.67 -7.26
N LYS A 123 3.83 -3.28 -8.50
CA LYS A 123 3.01 -3.73 -9.63
C LYS A 123 3.71 -4.92 -10.28
N ASP A 124 3.14 -6.11 -10.16
CA ASP A 124 3.67 -7.36 -10.76
C ASP A 124 5.11 -7.76 -10.31
N GLY A 125 5.56 -7.29 -9.15
CA GLY A 125 6.90 -7.60 -8.62
C GLY A 125 8.02 -6.65 -9.06
N GLU A 126 7.68 -5.57 -9.78
CA GLU A 126 8.60 -4.48 -10.09
C GLU A 126 8.19 -3.19 -9.34
N LEU A 127 9.19 -2.44 -8.87
CA LEU A 127 8.96 -1.10 -8.35
C LEU A 127 8.45 -0.24 -9.49
N ILE A 128 7.29 0.39 -9.31
CA ILE A 128 6.80 1.39 -10.26
C ILE A 128 7.87 2.49 -10.30
N SER A 129 8.55 2.66 -11.44
CA SER A 129 9.57 3.66 -11.71
C SER A 129 9.25 4.41 -12.99
#